data_AF-A0A8S3RN45-F1
#
_entry.id   AF-A0A8S3RN45-F1
#
_cell.length_a   1.000
_cell.length_b   1.000
_cell.length_c   1.000
_cell.angle_alpha   90.00
_cell.angle_beta   90.00
_cell.angle_gamma   90.00
#
_symmetry.space_group_name_H-M   'P 1'
#
loop_
_entity.id
_entity.type
_entity.pdbx_description
1 polymer ?
#
loop_
_entity_poly.entity_id
_entity_poly.type
_entity_poly.pdbx_seq_one_letter_code
_entity_poly.pdbx_strand_id
1 'polypeptide(L)'
;MDDSIKDIHNTLLPDIEEKISTEEKERLKLEYWGRKWNLVVSGVRGTPLAEMPKATDVYVRHFFEKTLEIPKERIEKMLFQAVHRLPGKEGDKEKRKIIVRFNSLIDRDDVLAAGMKLQRGSGYSVVPDVPPSVAKLRFNLLNERLALSSSEQRKVHLKERSREEQELESQLNNLNNNENINDKREEITRIELQLRSLRESRIKGAIMRAKAKWQIEGERSTKYFCNLEKRNYIDKVIQKLTLDNGETITDQAKIRAEQKLYYENLYSSKKTIINNTHRANFFSLENPFIKILSDEQNINLEGELKKLRNS
;
A
#
# COMPACT_ATOMS: atom_id res chain seq x y z
N MET A 1 -54.37 31.60 -36.22
CA MET A 1 -54.53 30.53 -35.20
C MET A 1 -53.30 29.62 -35.13
N ASP A 2 -52.61 29.40 -36.27
CA ASP A 2 -51.46 28.50 -36.39
C ASP A 2 -50.14 29.07 -35.81
N ASP A 3 -49.93 30.39 -35.88
CA ASP A 3 -48.68 31.02 -35.40
C ASP A 3 -48.54 31.01 -33.87
N SER A 4 -49.64 31.16 -33.13
CA SER A 4 -49.63 31.06 -31.67
C SER A 4 -49.33 29.65 -31.16
N ILE A 5 -49.66 28.61 -31.95
CA ILE A 5 -49.36 27.21 -31.62
C ILE A 5 -47.88 26.92 -31.90
N LYS A 6 -47.34 27.49 -32.98
CA LYS A 6 -45.90 27.41 -33.31
C LYS A 6 -45.03 28.12 -32.28
N ASP A 7 -45.44 29.28 -31.77
CA ASP A 7 -44.70 30.00 -30.71
C ASP A 7 -44.73 29.24 -29.36
N ILE A 8 -45.83 28.56 -29.04
CA ILE A 8 -45.89 27.70 -27.85
C ILE A 8 -44.91 26.52 -28.00
N HIS A 9 -44.87 25.88 -29.17
CA HIS A 9 -44.04 24.69 -29.38
C HIS A 9 -42.54 25.01 -29.55
N ASN A 10 -42.20 26.12 -30.19
CA ASN A 10 -40.81 26.44 -30.52
C ASN A 10 -40.10 27.26 -29.46
N THR A 11 -40.84 27.97 -28.60
CA THR A 11 -40.26 28.92 -27.65
C THR A 11 -40.69 28.61 -26.23
N LEU A 12 -42.00 28.51 -25.98
CA LEU A 12 -42.51 28.33 -24.61
C LEU A 12 -42.24 26.93 -24.04
N LEU A 13 -42.37 25.88 -24.85
CA LEU A 13 -42.13 24.48 -24.45
C LEU A 13 -40.65 24.24 -24.09
N PRO A 14 -39.65 24.62 -24.92
CA PRO A 14 -38.24 24.52 -24.56
C PRO A 14 -37.87 25.35 -23.32
N ASP A 15 -38.42 26.56 -23.18
CA ASP A 15 -38.20 27.40 -21.99
C ASP A 15 -38.75 26.77 -20.71
N ILE A 16 -39.91 26.10 -20.79
CA ILE A 16 -40.50 25.36 -19.67
C ILE A 16 -39.65 24.11 -19.37
N GLU A 17 -39.19 23.37 -20.38
CA GLU A 17 -38.31 22.22 -20.20
C GLU A 17 -36.97 22.61 -19.56
N GLU A 18 -36.38 23.74 -19.96
CA GLU A 18 -35.14 24.26 -19.38
C GLU A 18 -35.34 24.66 -17.91
N LYS A 19 -36.45 25.34 -17.60
CA LYS A 19 -36.81 25.68 -16.22
C LYS A 19 -36.94 24.42 -15.38
N ILE A 20 -37.78 23.47 -15.82
CA ILE A 20 -37.99 22.19 -15.14
C ILE A 20 -36.63 21.48 -14.91
N SER A 21 -35.76 21.43 -15.92
CA SER A 21 -34.43 20.84 -15.80
C SER A 21 -33.58 21.55 -14.74
N THR A 22 -33.68 22.87 -14.65
CA THR A 22 -32.97 23.69 -13.68
C THR A 22 -33.48 23.45 -12.27
N GLU A 23 -34.80 23.46 -12.07
CA GLU A 23 -35.43 23.16 -10.78
C GLU A 23 -35.14 21.73 -10.32
N GLU A 24 -35.14 20.74 -11.23
CA GLU A 24 -34.75 19.37 -10.92
C GLU A 24 -33.30 19.28 -10.43
N LYS A 25 -32.37 19.98 -11.09
CA LYS A 25 -30.96 20.05 -10.67
C LYS A 25 -30.82 20.71 -9.31
N GLU A 26 -31.55 21.78 -9.03
CA GLU A 26 -31.53 22.45 -7.73
C GLU A 26 -32.10 21.58 -6.62
N ARG A 27 -33.25 20.94 -6.88
CA ARG A 27 -33.85 19.97 -5.97
C ARG A 27 -32.88 18.83 -5.65
N LEU A 28 -32.16 18.34 -6.67
CA LEU A 28 -31.17 17.29 -6.49
C LEU A 28 -29.97 17.76 -5.65
N LYS A 29 -29.49 19.00 -5.86
CA LYS A 29 -28.43 19.62 -5.03
C LYS A 29 -28.87 19.74 -3.58
N LEU A 30 -30.10 20.18 -3.32
CA LEU A 30 -30.67 20.28 -1.97
C LEU A 30 -30.80 18.91 -1.31
N GLU A 31 -31.29 17.91 -2.05
CA GLU A 31 -31.37 16.51 -1.59
C GLU A 31 -30.00 15.95 -1.18
N TYR A 32 -28.98 16.23 -2.01
CA TYR A 32 -27.61 15.81 -1.75
C TYR A 32 -27.04 16.51 -0.52
N TRP A 33 -27.27 17.82 -0.40
CA TRP A 33 -26.84 18.61 0.75
C TRP A 33 -27.48 18.15 2.06
N GLY A 34 -28.76 17.78 2.03
CA GLY A 34 -29.46 17.23 3.19
C GLY A 34 -28.91 15.86 3.63
N ARG A 35 -28.46 15.04 2.68
CA ARG A 35 -27.89 13.70 2.92
C ARG A 35 -26.41 13.67 3.26
N LYS A 36 -25.70 14.81 3.17
CA LYS A 36 -24.25 14.87 3.40
C LYS A 36 -23.81 14.35 4.78
N TRP A 37 -24.71 14.32 5.75
CA TRP A 37 -24.46 13.85 7.11
C TRP A 37 -24.75 12.36 7.31
N ASN A 38 -25.29 11.70 6.31
CA ASN A 38 -25.79 10.33 6.40
C ASN A 38 -24.77 9.33 5.84
N LEU A 39 -24.60 8.22 6.54
CA LEU A 39 -23.99 7.01 6.02
C LEU A 39 -24.99 5.87 6.02
N VAL A 40 -24.87 5.02 5.00
CA VAL A 40 -25.60 3.77 4.89
C VAL A 40 -24.65 2.63 5.24
N VAL A 41 -24.97 1.89 6.29
CA VAL A 41 -24.23 0.72 6.75
C VAL A 41 -25.01 -0.53 6.38
N SER A 42 -24.35 -1.48 5.71
CA SER A 42 -24.91 -2.77 5.29
C SER A 42 -24.15 -3.92 5.95
N GLY A 43 -24.85 -5.03 6.23
CA GLY A 43 -24.26 -6.25 6.78
C GLY A 43 -24.36 -6.41 8.30
N VAL A 44 -24.76 -5.37 9.03
CA VAL A 44 -24.97 -5.43 10.49
C VAL A 44 -26.27 -6.18 10.79
N ARG A 45 -26.14 -7.38 11.35
CA ARG A 45 -27.28 -8.21 11.75
C ARG A 45 -27.99 -7.63 12.96
N GLY A 46 -29.31 -7.60 12.90
CA GLY A 46 -30.18 -7.29 14.03
C GLY A 46 -30.97 -8.52 14.47
N THR A 47 -31.75 -8.30 15.52
CA THR A 47 -32.82 -9.17 15.97
C THR A 47 -34.03 -9.08 15.01
N PRO A 48 -34.79 -10.19 14.85
CA PRO A 48 -35.92 -10.27 13.91
C PRO A 48 -37.18 -9.52 14.36
N LEU A 49 -37.28 -9.19 15.65
CA LEU A 49 -38.38 -8.40 16.20
C LEU A 49 -38.15 -6.90 15.91
N ALA A 50 -39.21 -6.09 15.87
CA ALA A 50 -39.14 -4.66 15.55
C ALA A 50 -38.11 -3.92 16.43
N GLU A 51 -36.89 -3.77 15.90
CA GLU A 51 -35.78 -3.21 16.67
C GLU A 51 -36.03 -1.75 16.99
N MET A 52 -35.88 -1.40 18.27
CA MET A 52 -35.88 0.00 18.67
C MET A 52 -34.63 0.71 18.13
N PRO A 53 -34.72 2.00 17.77
CA PRO A 53 -33.57 2.80 17.34
C PRO A 53 -32.38 2.74 18.30
N LYS A 54 -32.65 2.69 19.62
CA LYS A 54 -31.61 2.56 20.67
C LYS A 54 -30.81 1.26 20.56
N ALA A 55 -31.44 0.14 20.21
CA ALA A 55 -30.73 -1.12 20.01
C ALA A 55 -29.86 -1.07 18.75
N THR A 56 -30.37 -0.45 17.68
CA THR A 56 -29.62 -0.26 16.43
C THR A 56 -28.35 0.58 16.67
N ASP A 57 -28.43 1.60 17.52
CA ASP A 57 -27.27 2.41 17.93
C ASP A 57 -26.15 1.57 18.55
N VAL A 58 -26.49 0.69 19.48
CA VAL A 58 -25.53 -0.21 20.15
C VAL A 58 -24.86 -1.15 19.14
N TYR A 59 -25.63 -1.72 18.20
CA TYR A 59 -25.07 -2.58 17.14
C TYR A 59 -24.13 -1.83 16.20
N VAL A 60 -24.45 -0.58 15.84
CA VAL A 60 -23.59 0.26 15.01
C VAL A 60 -22.28 0.60 15.74
N ARG A 61 -22.36 0.97 17.02
CA ARG A 61 -21.17 1.26 17.84
C ARG A 61 -20.28 0.03 18.00
N HIS A 62 -20.88 -1.14 18.22
CA HIS A 62 -20.16 -2.40 18.27
C HIS A 62 -19.48 -2.74 16.93
N PHE A 63 -20.16 -2.50 15.81
CA PHE A 63 -19.61 -2.66 14.47
C PHE A 63 -18.42 -1.72 14.22
N PHE A 64 -18.49 -0.47 14.68
CA PHE A 64 -17.38 0.49 14.56
C PHE A 64 -16.15 0.06 15.38
N GLU A 65 -16.36 -0.50 16.56
CA GLU A 65 -15.27 -1.00 17.40
C GLU A 65 -14.64 -2.26 16.81
N LYS A 66 -15.45 -3.27 16.49
CA LYS A 66 -14.96 -4.61 16.11
C LYS A 66 -14.50 -4.71 14.66
N THR A 67 -15.24 -4.10 13.74
CA THR A 67 -15.00 -4.30 12.30
C THR A 67 -14.22 -3.16 11.68
N LEU A 68 -14.44 -1.92 12.15
CA LEU A 68 -13.70 -0.76 11.65
C LEU A 68 -12.46 -0.41 12.49
N GLU A 69 -12.24 -1.11 13.61
CA GLU A 69 -11.10 -0.91 14.53
C GLU A 69 -10.97 0.54 15.03
N ILE A 70 -12.10 1.25 15.18
CA ILE A 70 -12.11 2.61 15.69
C ILE A 70 -11.96 2.57 17.23
N PRO A 71 -11.08 3.39 17.84
CA PRO A 71 -10.91 3.41 19.29
C PRO A 71 -12.22 3.71 20.03
N LYS A 72 -12.48 2.96 21.12
CA LYS A 72 -13.69 3.11 21.96
C LYS A 72 -13.91 4.54 22.43
N GLU A 73 -12.86 5.19 22.92
CA GLU A 73 -12.89 6.58 23.39
C GLU A 73 -13.41 7.55 22.33
N ARG A 74 -13.10 7.26 21.06
CA ARG A 74 -13.56 8.07 19.93
C ARG A 74 -15.03 7.79 19.64
N ILE A 75 -15.44 6.52 19.62
CA ILE A 75 -16.82 6.12 19.38
C ILE A 75 -17.75 6.72 20.44
N GLU A 76 -17.38 6.69 21.73
CA GLU A 76 -18.19 7.26 22.82
C GLU A 76 -18.42 8.77 22.66
N LYS A 77 -17.46 9.50 22.09
CA LYS A 77 -17.59 10.93 21.79
C LYS A 77 -18.41 11.22 20.53
N MET A 78 -18.62 10.23 19.66
CA MET A 78 -19.42 10.41 18.44
C MET A 78 -20.91 10.55 18.78
N LEU A 79 -21.45 11.72 18.46
CA LEU A 79 -22.88 12.02 18.58
C LEU A 79 -23.59 11.77 17.26
N PHE A 80 -24.60 10.91 17.30
CA PHE A 80 -25.48 10.65 16.17
C PHE A 80 -26.81 11.37 16.35
N GLN A 81 -27.31 11.97 15.28
CA GLN A 81 -28.61 12.62 15.25
C GLN A 81 -29.74 11.60 15.19
N ALA A 82 -29.53 10.53 14.41
CA ALA A 82 -30.50 9.45 14.26
C ALA A 82 -29.80 8.19 13.74
N VAL A 83 -30.23 7.03 14.26
CA VAL A 83 -29.81 5.71 13.79
C VAL A 83 -31.05 4.84 13.63
N HIS A 84 -31.33 4.38 12.42
CA HIS A 84 -32.48 3.53 12.16
C HIS A 84 -32.26 2.62 10.96
N ARG A 85 -32.95 1.49 10.94
CA ARG A 85 -32.98 0.60 9.77
C ARG A 85 -33.92 1.16 8.70
N LEU A 86 -33.47 1.09 7.46
CA LEU A 86 -34.29 1.41 6.30
C LEU A 86 -35.45 0.42 6.17
N PRO A 87 -36.64 0.88 5.74
CA PRO A 87 -37.75 0.00 5.43
C PRO A 87 -37.37 -0.96 4.28
N GLY A 88 -37.86 -2.19 4.34
CA GLY A 88 -37.55 -3.23 3.36
C GLY A 88 -38.61 -4.33 3.36
N LYS A 89 -38.39 -5.37 2.55
CA LYS A 89 -39.29 -6.53 2.47
C LYS A 89 -39.36 -7.28 3.81
N GLU A 90 -40.47 -7.96 4.05
CA GLU A 90 -40.83 -8.50 5.36
C GLU A 90 -39.91 -9.63 5.86
N GLY A 91 -39.25 -10.35 4.95
CA GLY A 91 -38.30 -11.43 5.25
C GLY A 91 -36.86 -11.01 5.58
N ASP A 92 -36.49 -9.73 5.40
CA ASP A 92 -35.11 -9.23 5.57
C ASP A 92 -34.93 -8.34 6.81
N LYS A 93 -35.85 -8.40 7.79
CA LYS A 93 -35.85 -7.50 8.97
C LYS A 93 -34.50 -7.42 9.69
N GLU A 94 -33.77 -8.54 9.76
CA GLU A 94 -32.46 -8.65 10.41
C GLU A 94 -31.28 -8.06 9.62
N LYS A 95 -31.37 -7.96 8.28
CA LYS A 95 -30.25 -7.58 7.40
C LYS A 95 -30.47 -6.25 6.68
N ARG A 96 -31.52 -5.52 7.04
CA ARG A 96 -31.81 -4.20 6.47
C ARG A 96 -30.64 -3.25 6.68
N LYS A 97 -30.38 -2.45 5.66
CA LYS A 97 -29.40 -1.36 5.68
C LYS A 97 -29.78 -0.37 6.79
N ILE A 98 -28.78 0.14 7.49
CA ILE A 98 -28.93 1.12 8.56
C ILE A 98 -28.51 2.48 8.01
N ILE A 99 -29.31 3.52 8.27
CA ILE A 99 -28.88 4.91 8.10
C ILE A 99 -28.39 5.43 9.43
N VAL A 100 -27.18 5.97 9.44
CA VAL A 100 -26.57 6.67 10.56
C VAL A 100 -26.40 8.13 10.14
N ARG A 101 -27.09 9.04 10.84
CA ARG A 101 -26.95 10.48 10.63
C ARG A 101 -26.05 11.07 11.71
N PHE A 102 -24.95 11.69 11.29
CA PHE A 102 -23.94 12.25 12.18
C PHE A 102 -24.21 13.73 12.48
N ASN A 103 -23.83 14.17 13.67
CA ASN A 103 -23.79 15.61 13.99
C ASN A 103 -22.52 16.28 13.46
N SER A 104 -21.43 15.52 13.34
CA SER A 104 -20.12 15.99 12.91
C SER A 104 -19.75 15.38 11.56
N LEU A 105 -19.36 16.22 10.60
CA LEU A 105 -18.95 15.77 9.27
C LEU A 105 -17.58 15.08 9.33
N ILE A 106 -16.74 15.51 10.27
CA ILE A 106 -15.42 14.93 10.52
C ILE A 106 -15.60 13.48 10.95
N ASP A 107 -16.44 13.21 11.95
CA ASP A 107 -16.69 11.84 12.42
C ASP A 107 -17.29 10.96 11.31
N ARG A 108 -18.16 11.54 10.48
CA ARG A 108 -18.72 10.85 9.31
C ARG A 108 -17.63 10.45 8.32
N ASP A 109 -16.75 11.38 7.97
CA ASP A 109 -15.67 11.16 7.00
C ASP A 109 -14.64 10.17 7.53
N ASP A 110 -14.34 10.19 8.83
CA ASP A 110 -13.47 9.22 9.49
C ASP A 110 -14.04 7.80 9.45
N VAL A 111 -15.33 7.64 9.78
CA VAL A 111 -16.01 6.33 9.68
C VAL A 111 -16.05 5.86 8.23
N LEU A 112 -16.30 6.76 7.28
CA LEU A 112 -16.28 6.43 5.86
C LEU A 112 -14.89 5.99 5.40
N ALA A 113 -13.83 6.68 5.81
CA ALA A 113 -12.45 6.34 5.49
C ALA A 113 -12.03 4.99 6.08
N ALA A 114 -12.48 4.66 7.30
CA ALA A 114 -12.30 3.34 7.89
C ALA A 114 -13.08 2.27 7.10
N GLY A 115 -14.32 2.56 6.71
CA GLY A 115 -15.15 1.69 5.87
C GLY A 115 -14.55 1.40 4.49
N MET A 116 -13.85 2.35 3.87
CA MET A 116 -13.17 2.14 2.59
C MET A 116 -12.01 1.14 2.67
N LYS A 117 -11.47 0.88 3.88
CA LYS A 117 -10.40 -0.10 4.11
C LYS A 117 -10.92 -1.53 4.31
N LEU A 118 -12.23 -1.73 4.38
CA LEU A 118 -12.84 -3.06 4.53
C LEU A 118 -12.47 -3.97 3.35
N GLN A 119 -12.15 -5.22 3.68
CA GLN A 119 -11.86 -6.24 2.67
C GLN A 119 -13.11 -6.56 1.84
N ARG A 120 -12.92 -6.70 0.52
CA ARG A 120 -13.99 -7.11 -0.39
C ARG A 120 -14.43 -8.53 -0.04
N GLY A 121 -15.73 -8.74 0.10
CA GLY A 121 -16.31 -10.05 0.47
C GLY A 121 -16.55 -10.25 1.97
N SER A 122 -16.22 -9.26 2.82
CA SER A 122 -16.49 -9.31 4.27
C SER A 122 -17.99 -9.31 4.64
N GLY A 123 -18.88 -9.06 3.69
CA GLY A 123 -20.33 -8.94 3.91
C GLY A 123 -20.76 -7.60 4.53
N TYR A 124 -19.82 -6.74 4.90
CA TYR A 124 -20.07 -5.39 5.42
C TYR A 124 -19.80 -4.33 4.36
N SER A 125 -20.54 -3.24 4.42
CA SER A 125 -20.31 -2.07 3.55
C SER A 125 -20.73 -0.79 4.25
N VAL A 126 -19.91 0.25 4.11
CA VAL A 126 -20.20 1.60 4.58
C VAL A 126 -20.12 2.52 3.36
N VAL A 127 -21.24 3.14 3.00
CA VAL A 127 -21.36 3.98 1.81
C VAL A 127 -22.06 5.30 2.14
N PRO A 128 -21.73 6.40 1.44
CA PRO A 128 -22.47 7.64 1.57
C PRO A 128 -23.93 7.45 1.12
N ASP A 129 -24.86 8.08 1.82
CA ASP A 129 -26.25 8.17 1.39
C ASP A 129 -26.35 9.17 0.24
N VAL A 130 -26.73 8.69 -0.94
CA VAL A 130 -26.86 9.51 -2.13
C VAL A 130 -28.23 9.30 -2.76
N PRO A 131 -28.83 10.35 -3.36
CA PRO A 131 -30.13 10.24 -4.00
C PRO A 131 -30.18 9.09 -5.04
N PRO A 132 -31.31 8.38 -5.19
CA PRO A 132 -31.42 7.22 -6.08
C PRO A 132 -31.03 7.52 -7.54
N SER A 133 -31.34 8.72 -8.05
CA SER A 133 -30.97 9.16 -9.39
C SER A 133 -29.45 9.19 -9.58
N VAL A 134 -28.72 9.79 -8.63
CA VAL A 134 -27.26 9.87 -8.62
C VAL A 134 -26.65 8.49 -8.38
N ALA A 135 -27.25 7.66 -7.51
CA ALA A 135 -26.79 6.31 -7.26
C ALA A 135 -26.83 5.45 -8.55
N LYS A 136 -27.90 5.56 -9.34
CA LYS A 136 -28.04 4.87 -10.62
C LYS A 136 -26.99 5.34 -11.64
N LEU A 137 -26.80 6.66 -11.76
CA LEU A 137 -25.76 7.24 -12.62
C LEU A 137 -24.36 6.76 -12.22
N ARG A 138 -24.05 6.79 -10.93
CA ARG A 138 -22.77 6.32 -10.38
C ARG A 138 -22.54 4.83 -10.67
N PHE A 139 -23.58 4.02 -10.56
CA PHE A 139 -23.51 2.60 -10.90
C PHE A 139 -23.23 2.37 -12.39
N ASN A 140 -23.93 3.10 -13.27
CA ASN A 140 -23.70 3.02 -14.72
C ASN A 140 -22.28 3.42 -15.09
N LEU A 141 -21.80 4.57 -14.58
CA LEU A 141 -20.43 5.04 -14.79
C LEU A 141 -19.39 4.04 -14.29
N LEU A 142 -19.65 3.39 -13.14
CA LEU A 142 -18.77 2.36 -12.63
C LEU A 142 -18.72 1.14 -13.55
N ASN A 143 -19.86 0.68 -14.08
CA ASN A 143 -19.91 -0.45 -15.00
C ASN A 143 -19.20 -0.14 -16.32
N GLU A 144 -19.41 1.04 -16.89
CA GLU A 144 -18.69 1.51 -18.07
C GLU A 144 -17.18 1.53 -17.82
N ARG A 145 -16.75 2.07 -16.67
CA ARG A 145 -15.34 2.08 -16.29
C ARG A 145 -14.77 0.67 -16.14
N LEU A 146 -15.53 -0.25 -15.56
CA LEU A 146 -15.10 -1.65 -15.40
C LEU A 146 -15.05 -2.41 -16.73
N ALA A 147 -15.83 -2.00 -17.73
CA ALA A 147 -15.79 -2.56 -19.08
C ALA A 147 -14.54 -2.15 -19.88
N LEU A 148 -13.92 -1.01 -19.54
CA LEU A 148 -12.69 -0.55 -20.19
C LEU A 148 -11.50 -1.47 -19.89
N SER A 149 -10.59 -1.64 -20.86
CA SER A 149 -9.33 -2.34 -20.61
C SER A 149 -8.47 -1.61 -19.58
N SER A 150 -7.59 -2.32 -18.87
CA SER A 150 -6.70 -1.70 -17.87
C SER A 150 -5.81 -0.60 -18.47
N SER A 151 -5.49 -0.69 -19.77
CA SER A 151 -4.75 0.33 -20.51
C SER A 151 -5.55 1.62 -20.72
N GLU A 152 -6.83 1.49 -21.05
CA GLU A 152 -7.74 2.61 -21.31
C GLU A 152 -8.12 3.29 -20.00
N GLN A 153 -8.40 2.50 -18.95
CA GLN A 153 -8.63 3.02 -17.60
C GLN A 153 -7.47 3.92 -17.15
N ARG A 154 -6.22 3.48 -17.40
CA ARG A 154 -5.03 4.27 -17.07
C ARG A 154 -4.94 5.56 -17.87
N LYS A 155 -5.24 5.53 -19.18
CA LYS A 155 -5.26 6.72 -20.04
C LYS A 155 -6.32 7.73 -19.60
N VAL A 156 -7.54 7.26 -19.32
CA VAL A 156 -8.64 8.10 -18.84
C VAL A 156 -8.27 8.74 -17.51
N HIS A 157 -7.78 7.95 -16.54
CA HIS A 157 -7.39 8.47 -15.24
C HIS A 157 -6.26 9.51 -15.32
N LEU A 158 -5.27 9.31 -16.21
CA LEU A 158 -4.21 10.30 -16.45
C LEU A 158 -4.76 11.58 -17.07
N LYS A 159 -5.70 11.47 -18.02
CA LYS A 159 -6.33 12.61 -18.68
C LYS A 159 -7.19 13.42 -17.71
N GLU A 160 -7.99 12.75 -16.88
CA GLU A 160 -8.81 13.38 -15.83
C GLU A 160 -7.95 14.16 -14.84
N ARG A 161 -6.88 13.56 -14.30
CA ARG A 161 -5.98 14.25 -13.38
C ARG A 161 -5.26 15.44 -14.02
N SER A 162 -4.88 15.32 -15.30
CA SER A 162 -4.28 16.44 -16.03
C SER A 162 -5.27 17.59 -16.23
N ARG A 163 -6.54 17.28 -16.49
CA ARG A 163 -7.60 18.28 -16.62
C ARG A 163 -7.89 18.97 -15.28
N GLU A 164 -7.94 18.20 -14.19
CA GLU A 164 -8.10 18.71 -12.83
C GLU A 164 -6.94 19.65 -12.44
N GLU A 165 -5.69 19.28 -12.75
CA GLU A 165 -4.51 20.14 -12.51
C GLU A 165 -4.65 21.48 -13.28
N GLN A 166 -5.03 21.42 -14.56
CA GLN A 166 -5.24 22.61 -15.40
C GLN A 166 -6.38 23.50 -14.91
N GLU A 167 -7.48 22.91 -14.45
CA GLU A 167 -8.63 23.65 -13.94
C GLU A 167 -8.28 24.38 -12.63
N LEU A 168 -7.59 23.70 -11.71
CA LEU A 168 -7.10 24.32 -10.46
C LEU A 168 -6.06 25.41 -10.74
N GLU A 169 -5.16 25.22 -11.70
CA GLU A 169 -4.21 26.26 -12.13
C GLU A 169 -4.91 27.48 -12.74
N SER A 170 -5.93 27.26 -13.57
CA SER A 170 -6.75 28.33 -14.14
C SER A 170 -7.51 29.10 -13.05
N GLN A 171 -8.12 28.39 -12.10
CA GLN A 171 -8.79 29.00 -10.94
C GLN A 171 -7.82 29.82 -10.10
N LEU A 172 -6.63 29.28 -9.81
CA LEU A 172 -5.60 29.98 -9.05
C LEU A 172 -5.13 31.26 -9.76
N ASN A 173 -4.89 31.19 -11.07
CA ASN A 173 -4.50 32.35 -11.87
C ASN A 173 -5.61 33.42 -11.88
N ASN A 174 -6.87 33.02 -12.01
CA ASN A 174 -8.00 33.93 -11.97
C ASN A 174 -8.13 34.62 -10.60
N LEU A 175 -7.94 33.88 -9.50
CA LEU A 175 -7.99 34.43 -8.14
C LEU A 175 -6.83 35.40 -7.88
N ASN A 176 -5.61 35.07 -8.36
CA ASN A 176 -4.43 35.92 -8.21
C ASN A 176 -4.50 37.22 -9.04
N ASN A 177 -5.21 37.21 -10.17
CA ASN A 177 -5.39 38.38 -11.03
C ASN A 177 -6.50 39.34 -10.55
N ASN A 178 -7.22 39.03 -9.48
CA ASN A 178 -8.25 39.91 -8.93
C ASN A 178 -7.63 41.00 -8.04
N GLU A 179 -8.16 42.23 -8.09
CA GLU A 179 -7.65 43.36 -7.29
C GLU A 179 -7.82 43.18 -5.77
N ASN A 180 -8.75 42.32 -5.34
CA ASN A 180 -9.05 42.07 -3.93
C ASN A 180 -8.53 40.69 -3.44
N ILE A 181 -7.21 40.51 -3.50
CA ILE A 181 -6.52 39.26 -3.15
C ILE A 181 -6.68 38.89 -1.67
N ASN A 182 -6.74 39.88 -0.78
CA ASN A 182 -6.80 39.64 0.67
C ASN A 182 -8.07 38.89 1.10
N ASP A 183 -9.22 39.19 0.49
CA ASP A 183 -10.50 38.52 0.78
C ASP A 183 -10.54 37.07 0.27
N LYS A 184 -9.69 36.73 -0.71
CA LYS A 184 -9.63 35.41 -1.35
C LYS A 184 -8.47 34.53 -0.86
N ARG A 185 -7.71 34.99 0.14
CA ARG A 185 -6.48 34.34 0.59
C ARG A 185 -6.69 32.91 1.11
N GLU A 186 -7.80 32.66 1.81
CA GLU A 186 -8.15 31.31 2.29
C GLU A 186 -8.48 30.35 1.15
N GLU A 187 -9.15 30.85 0.11
CA GLU A 187 -9.49 30.07 -1.09
C GLU A 187 -8.24 29.75 -1.92
N ILE A 188 -7.36 30.73 -2.11
CA ILE A 188 -6.04 30.55 -2.75
C ILE A 188 -5.24 29.46 -2.03
N THR A 189 -5.13 29.56 -0.69
CA THR A 189 -4.39 28.59 0.13
C THR A 189 -4.96 27.17 -0.03
N ARG A 190 -6.30 27.06 -0.09
CA ARG A 190 -6.99 25.77 -0.30
C ARG A 190 -6.64 25.16 -1.66
N ILE A 191 -6.68 25.95 -2.73
CA ILE A 191 -6.37 25.49 -4.10
C ILE A 191 -4.89 25.10 -4.21
N GLU A 192 -3.98 25.87 -3.60
CA GLU A 192 -2.56 25.53 -3.55
C GLU A 192 -2.29 24.20 -2.84
N LEU A 193 -2.98 23.93 -1.74
CA LEU A 193 -2.88 22.65 -1.03
C LEU A 193 -3.41 21.48 -1.88
N GLN A 194 -4.50 21.68 -2.62
CA GLN A 194 -5.03 20.68 -3.54
C GLN A 194 -4.05 20.38 -4.68
N LEU A 195 -3.49 21.43 -5.31
CA LEU A 195 -2.46 21.28 -6.35
C LEU A 195 -1.21 20.57 -5.84
N ARG A 196 -0.75 20.92 -4.63
CA ARG A 196 0.40 20.26 -3.99
C ARG A 196 0.14 18.77 -3.80
N SER A 197 -1.02 18.40 -3.24
CA SER A 197 -1.40 17.00 -3.02
C SER A 197 -1.42 16.19 -4.33
N LEU A 198 -1.97 16.78 -5.40
CA LEU A 198 -2.02 16.16 -6.72
C LEU A 198 -0.61 15.91 -7.29
N ARG A 199 0.25 16.92 -7.23
CA ARG A 199 1.64 16.86 -7.70
C ARG A 199 2.49 15.90 -6.89
N GLU A 200 2.33 15.86 -5.57
CA GLU A 200 3.00 14.91 -4.69
C GLU A 200 2.69 13.46 -5.08
N SER A 201 1.44 13.14 -5.38
CA SER A 201 1.05 11.81 -5.85
C SER A 201 1.79 11.42 -7.13
N ARG A 202 1.94 12.36 -8.07
CA ARG A 202 2.70 12.17 -9.31
C ARG A 202 4.19 11.96 -9.04
N ILE A 203 4.79 12.80 -8.19
CA ILE A 203 6.20 12.72 -7.79
C ILE A 203 6.49 11.39 -7.10
N LYS A 204 5.67 10.97 -6.13
CA LYS A 204 5.79 9.67 -5.44
C LYS A 204 5.78 8.51 -6.44
N GLY A 205 4.88 8.55 -7.43
CA GLY A 205 4.86 7.56 -8.50
C GLY A 205 6.12 7.58 -9.38
N ALA A 206 6.67 8.76 -9.69
CA ALA A 206 7.91 8.90 -10.44
C ALA A 206 9.12 8.36 -9.67
N ILE A 207 9.26 8.72 -8.39
CA ILE A 207 10.29 8.21 -7.46
C ILE A 207 10.26 6.68 -7.41
N MET A 208 9.07 6.09 -7.28
CA MET A 208 8.89 4.64 -7.25
C MET A 208 9.35 3.97 -8.56
N ARG A 209 8.95 4.50 -9.71
CA ARG A 209 9.34 3.96 -11.03
C ARG A 209 10.83 4.14 -11.33
N ALA A 210 11.39 5.27 -10.93
CA ALA A 210 12.82 5.55 -11.06
C ALA A 210 13.67 4.69 -10.11
N LYS A 211 13.04 3.93 -9.20
CA LYS A 211 13.71 3.20 -8.11
C LYS A 211 14.72 4.09 -7.37
N ALA A 212 14.45 5.39 -7.27
CA ALA A 212 15.44 6.38 -6.84
C ALA A 212 16.01 6.05 -5.45
N LYS A 213 15.16 5.54 -4.55
CA LYS A 213 15.59 5.03 -3.24
C LYS A 213 16.61 3.89 -3.36
N TRP A 214 16.34 2.88 -4.19
CA TRP A 214 17.25 1.75 -4.39
C TRP A 214 18.53 2.14 -5.10
N GLN A 215 18.48 3.11 -6.01
CA GLN A 215 19.68 3.63 -6.64
C GLN A 215 20.57 4.34 -5.61
N ILE A 216 19.98 5.25 -4.81
CA ILE A 216 20.70 5.99 -3.76
C ILE A 216 21.23 5.06 -2.66
N GLU A 217 20.43 4.09 -2.22
CA GLU A 217 20.80 3.13 -1.18
C GLU A 217 21.74 2.04 -1.69
N GLY A 218 21.66 1.69 -2.98
CA GLY A 218 22.52 0.69 -3.62
C GLY A 218 23.91 1.22 -4.00
N GLU A 219 24.04 2.50 -4.32
CA GLU A 219 25.34 3.14 -4.58
C GLU A 219 26.16 3.37 -3.29
N ARG A 220 25.51 3.43 -2.13
CA ARG A 220 26.21 3.53 -0.84
C ARG A 220 26.49 2.16 -0.25
N SER A 221 27.75 1.93 0.14
CA SER A 221 28.09 0.79 1.00
C SER A 221 27.26 0.84 2.28
N THR A 222 26.47 -0.20 2.54
CA THR A 222 25.64 -0.24 3.74
C THR A 222 26.51 -0.44 4.99
N LYS A 223 26.00 0.00 6.15
CA LYS A 223 26.65 -0.26 7.45
C LYS A 223 26.96 -1.75 7.66
N TYR A 224 26.13 -2.63 7.09
CA TYR A 224 26.36 -4.08 7.10
C TYR A 224 27.65 -4.46 6.35
N PHE A 225 27.84 -4.00 5.11
CA PHE A 225 29.05 -4.31 4.33
C PHE A 225 30.32 -3.75 4.99
N CYS A 226 30.28 -2.52 5.51
CA CYS A 226 31.42 -1.95 6.24
C CYS A 226 31.75 -2.76 7.50
N ASN A 227 30.74 -3.22 8.24
CA ASN A 227 30.94 -4.04 9.43
C ASN A 227 31.35 -5.49 9.10
N LEU A 228 30.93 -6.01 7.96
CA LEU A 228 31.36 -7.31 7.46
C LEU A 228 32.84 -7.26 7.08
N GLU A 229 33.27 -6.21 6.39
CA GLU A 229 34.67 -6.02 6.00
C GLU A 229 35.57 -5.82 7.22
N LYS A 230 35.13 -5.03 8.20
CA LYS A 230 35.81 -4.92 9.52
C LYS A 230 35.95 -6.26 10.24
N ARG A 231 34.90 -7.08 10.28
CA ARG A 231 34.96 -8.42 10.92
C ARG A 231 35.91 -9.34 10.15
N ASN A 232 35.79 -9.39 8.83
CA ASN A 232 36.68 -10.20 7.99
C ASN A 232 38.14 -9.79 8.13
N TYR A 233 38.41 -8.49 8.29
CA TYR A 233 39.75 -8.00 8.57
C TYR A 233 40.25 -8.50 9.93
N ILE A 234 39.43 -8.37 10.98
CA ILE A 234 39.77 -8.84 12.33
C ILE A 234 40.02 -10.36 12.36
N ASP A 235 39.14 -11.15 11.74
CA ASP A 235 39.21 -12.61 11.74
C ASP A 235 40.44 -13.14 10.98
N LYS A 236 40.89 -12.43 9.94
CA LYS A 236 42.07 -12.81 9.14
C LYS A 236 43.39 -12.37 9.76
N VAL A 237 43.37 -11.50 10.77
CA VAL A 237 44.56 -10.93 11.40
C VAL A 237 44.84 -11.65 12.72
N ILE A 238 46.00 -12.29 12.81
CA ILE A 238 46.47 -12.85 14.09
C ILE A 238 46.86 -11.69 15.01
N GLN A 239 46.06 -11.44 16.04
CA GLN A 239 46.27 -10.34 16.99
C GLN A 239 47.32 -10.64 18.07
N LYS A 240 47.51 -11.92 18.39
CA LYS A 240 48.40 -12.38 19.47
C LYS A 240 48.96 -13.75 19.09
N LEU A 241 50.27 -13.90 19.16
CA LEU A 241 50.96 -15.17 18.92
C LEU A 241 51.85 -15.48 20.13
N THR A 242 51.75 -16.71 20.65
CA THR A 242 52.62 -17.19 21.74
C THR A 242 53.70 -18.07 21.12
N LEU A 243 54.95 -17.74 21.42
CA LEU A 243 56.14 -18.44 20.91
C LEU A 243 56.44 -19.67 21.77
N ASP A 244 57.29 -20.57 21.25
CA ASP A 244 57.68 -21.81 21.93
C ASP A 244 58.42 -21.56 23.26
N ASN A 245 59.05 -20.40 23.41
CA ASN A 245 59.72 -19.95 24.64
C ASN A 245 58.74 -19.40 25.70
N GLY A 246 57.43 -19.39 25.42
CA GLY A 246 56.39 -18.84 26.30
C GLY A 246 56.19 -17.33 26.20
N GLU A 247 57.00 -16.60 25.41
CA GLU A 247 56.81 -15.17 25.17
C GLU A 247 55.60 -14.93 24.26
N THR A 248 54.83 -13.88 24.55
CA THR A 248 53.72 -13.48 23.68
C THR A 248 54.06 -12.21 22.91
N ILE A 249 53.93 -12.29 21.58
CA ILE A 249 54.03 -11.14 20.69
C ILE A 249 52.65 -10.67 20.21
N THR A 250 52.46 -9.35 20.20
CA THR A 250 51.24 -8.66 19.73
C THR A 250 51.51 -7.70 18.56
N ASP A 251 52.78 -7.41 18.29
CA ASP A 251 53.19 -6.58 17.15
C ASP A 251 53.06 -7.36 15.83
N GLN A 252 52.26 -6.81 14.92
CA GLN A 252 51.96 -7.44 13.63
C GLN A 252 53.21 -7.69 12.78
N ALA A 253 54.23 -6.84 12.88
CA ALA A 253 55.48 -7.02 12.13
C ALA A 253 56.24 -8.25 12.63
N LYS A 254 56.34 -8.41 13.96
CA LYS A 254 56.95 -9.58 14.61
C LYS A 254 56.17 -10.86 14.32
N ILE A 255 54.83 -10.80 14.38
CA ILE A 255 53.97 -11.95 14.06
C ILE A 255 54.19 -12.43 12.61
N ARG A 256 54.31 -11.51 11.65
CA ARG A 256 54.61 -11.88 10.25
C ARG A 256 56.00 -12.49 10.09
N ALA A 257 57.00 -11.94 10.77
CA ALA A 257 58.37 -12.46 10.73
C ALA A 257 58.42 -13.89 11.30
N GLU A 258 57.74 -14.15 12.41
CA GLU A 258 57.65 -15.48 13.00
C GLU A 258 56.86 -16.46 12.12
N GLN A 259 55.71 -16.05 11.59
CA GLN A 259 54.94 -16.87 10.64
C GLN A 259 55.80 -17.29 9.44
N LYS A 260 56.58 -16.35 8.88
CA LYS A 260 57.49 -16.62 7.78
C LYS A 260 58.52 -17.68 8.21
N LEU A 261 59.20 -17.46 9.34
CA LEU A 261 60.21 -18.38 9.86
C LEU A 261 59.65 -19.79 10.11
N TYR A 262 58.47 -19.89 10.72
CA TYR A 262 57.79 -21.15 11.00
C TYR A 262 57.49 -21.93 9.71
N TYR A 263 56.85 -21.30 8.73
CA TYR A 263 56.50 -21.97 7.47
C TYR A 263 57.74 -22.25 6.61
N GLU A 264 58.74 -21.38 6.64
CA GLU A 264 60.04 -21.60 6.02
C GLU A 264 60.70 -22.86 6.60
N ASN A 265 60.67 -23.05 7.92
CA ASN A 265 61.17 -24.26 8.59
C ASN A 265 60.31 -25.51 8.32
N LEU A 266 58.97 -25.36 8.29
CA LEU A 266 58.04 -26.46 8.05
C LEU A 266 58.18 -27.03 6.63
N TYR A 267 58.32 -26.14 5.64
CA TYR A 267 58.47 -26.49 4.23
C TYR A 267 59.93 -26.57 3.77
N SER A 268 60.89 -26.25 4.63
CA SER A 268 62.30 -26.53 4.36
C SER A 268 62.44 -28.03 4.15
N SER A 269 63.05 -28.40 3.02
CA SER A 269 63.18 -29.80 2.60
C SER A 269 63.99 -30.57 3.62
N LYS A 270 63.30 -31.24 4.54
CA LYS A 270 63.88 -32.31 5.32
C LYS A 270 64.06 -33.46 4.33
N LYS A 271 65.31 -33.88 4.09
CA LYS A 271 65.63 -35.18 3.47
C LYS A 271 65.09 -36.29 4.35
N THR A 272 63.77 -36.40 4.38
CA THR A 272 63.08 -37.52 4.97
C THR A 272 63.33 -38.64 3.97
N ILE A 273 64.09 -39.65 4.38
CA ILE A 273 64.21 -40.88 3.61
C ILE A 273 62.80 -41.48 3.63
N ILE A 274 61.99 -41.13 2.64
CA ILE A 274 60.71 -41.77 2.41
C ILE A 274 61.11 -43.17 1.94
N ASN A 275 61.12 -44.14 2.86
CA ASN A 275 61.15 -45.54 2.47
C ASN A 275 59.99 -45.72 1.49
N ASN A 276 60.29 -45.91 0.21
CA ASN A 276 59.32 -45.99 -0.89
C ASN A 276 58.23 -47.04 -0.60
N THR A 277 58.55 -48.00 0.27
CA THR A 277 57.65 -48.98 0.87
C THR A 277 56.43 -48.36 1.56
N HIS A 278 56.57 -47.29 2.35
CA HIS A 278 55.43 -46.68 3.04
C HIS A 278 54.47 -45.98 2.08
N ARG A 279 54.99 -45.34 1.02
CA ARG A 279 54.17 -44.71 -0.01
C ARG A 279 53.44 -45.76 -0.85
N ALA A 280 54.13 -46.84 -1.24
CA ALA A 280 53.53 -47.96 -1.96
C ALA A 280 52.45 -48.66 -1.13
N ASN A 281 52.69 -48.85 0.17
CA ASN A 281 51.71 -49.46 1.08
C ASN A 281 50.51 -48.54 1.34
N PHE A 282 50.72 -47.22 1.42
CA PHE A 282 49.62 -46.29 1.64
C PHE A 282 48.66 -46.24 0.44
N PHE A 283 49.16 -46.10 -0.79
CA PHE A 283 48.33 -46.06 -2.00
C PHE A 283 48.01 -47.43 -2.61
N SER A 284 48.30 -48.53 -1.90
CA SER A 284 47.97 -49.87 -2.36
C SER A 284 46.45 -50.07 -2.39
N LEU A 285 45.95 -50.77 -3.42
CA LEU A 285 44.54 -51.17 -3.52
C LEU A 285 44.09 -52.10 -2.37
N GLU A 286 45.05 -52.71 -1.67
CA GLU A 286 44.81 -53.62 -0.55
C GLU A 286 44.84 -52.91 0.80
N ASN A 287 45.04 -51.58 0.84
CA ASN A 287 45.08 -50.84 2.10
C ASN A 287 43.67 -50.77 2.75
N PRO A 288 43.43 -51.45 3.88
CA PRO A 288 42.11 -51.53 4.50
C PRO A 288 41.64 -50.20 5.12
N PHE A 289 42.53 -49.22 5.25
CA PHE A 289 42.23 -47.89 5.77
C PHE A 289 41.86 -46.87 4.69
N ILE A 290 42.05 -47.20 3.41
CA ILE A 290 41.61 -46.37 2.29
C ILE A 290 40.41 -47.04 1.64
N LYS A 291 39.23 -46.48 1.88
CA LYS A 291 38.01 -46.93 1.20
C LYS A 291 38.00 -46.38 -0.22
N ILE A 292 38.41 -47.21 -1.18
CA ILE A 292 38.28 -46.92 -2.61
C ILE A 292 36.80 -47.12 -2.98
N LEU A 293 36.22 -46.13 -3.65
CA LEU A 293 34.83 -46.18 -4.10
C LEU A 293 34.70 -47.18 -5.26
N SER A 294 33.59 -47.93 -5.31
CA SER A 294 33.27 -48.75 -6.48
C SER A 294 32.85 -47.88 -7.66
N ASP A 295 32.95 -48.40 -8.89
CA ASP A 295 32.55 -47.68 -10.10
C ASP A 295 31.09 -47.18 -10.03
N GLU A 296 30.18 -47.97 -9.44
CA GLU A 296 28.78 -47.58 -9.20
C GLU A 296 28.64 -46.42 -8.20
N GLN A 297 29.49 -46.37 -7.17
CA GLN A 297 29.50 -45.25 -6.20
C GLN A 297 30.05 -43.98 -6.83
N ASN A 298 31.02 -44.13 -7.74
CA ASN A 298 31.63 -43.02 -8.46
C ASN A 298 30.63 -42.36 -9.44
N ILE A 299 29.87 -43.18 -10.18
CA ILE A 299 28.80 -42.71 -11.09
C ILE A 299 27.70 -41.97 -10.34
N ASN A 300 27.35 -42.40 -9.12
CA ASN A 300 26.34 -41.72 -8.29
C ASN A 300 26.79 -40.35 -7.73
N LEU A 301 28.10 -40.05 -7.72
CA LEU A 301 28.61 -38.75 -7.28
C LEU A 301 28.58 -37.70 -8.39
N GLU A 302 28.60 -38.11 -9.66
CA GLU A 302 28.46 -37.23 -10.84
C GLU A 302 26.98 -37.05 -11.26
N GLY A 303 26.11 -36.69 -10.32
CA GLY A 303 24.71 -36.37 -10.64
C GLY A 303 24.59 -35.17 -11.59
N GLU A 304 23.53 -35.13 -12.42
CA GLU A 304 23.28 -34.02 -13.34
C GLU A 304 23.26 -32.65 -12.63
N LEU A 305 24.08 -31.71 -13.11
CA LEU A 305 24.14 -30.34 -12.64
C LEU A 305 22.78 -29.64 -12.81
N LYS A 306 21.97 -29.58 -11.74
CA LYS A 306 20.72 -28.82 -11.75
C LYS A 306 21.01 -27.33 -11.72
N LYS A 307 20.49 -26.58 -12.70
CA LYS A 307 20.51 -25.11 -12.68
C LYS A 307 19.85 -24.59 -11.40
N LEU A 308 20.58 -23.77 -10.65
CA LEU A 308 20.05 -23.00 -9.53
C LEU A 308 18.82 -22.21 -9.99
N ARG A 309 17.68 -22.44 -9.33
CA ARG A 309 16.50 -21.57 -9.50
C ARG A 309 16.84 -20.21 -8.94
N ASN A 310 16.93 -19.21 -9.82
CA ASN A 310 16.97 -17.81 -9.43
C ASN A 310 15.64 -17.47 -8.73
N SER A 311 15.70 -17.28 -7.42
CA SER A 311 14.71 -16.57 -6.62
C SER A 311 14.95 -15.08 -6.70
#